data_AF-A0A946NBB3-F1
#
_entry.id   AF-A0A946NBB3-F1
#
_cell.length_a   1.000
_cell.length_b   1.000
_cell.length_c   1.000
_cell.angle_alpha   90.00
_cell.angle_beta   90.00
_cell.angle_gamma   90.00
#
_symmetry.space_group_name_H-M   'P 1'
#
loop_
_entity.id
_entity.type
_entity.pdbx_description
1 polymer ?
#
loop_
_entity_poly.entity_id
_entity_poly.type
_entity_poly.pdbx_seq_one_letter_code
_entity_poly.pdbx_strand_id
1 'polypeptide(L)'
;MRQLFKRKKSKHRIVVFAVFFLTVMTLTSARADTAKDRFDEAREAFVERKKLISPISDIDLKTAIEIQDLLVLNVAAEFGSTAGYFQGLTPGGKPLLGVLLENMFTSTGATVVASNSADLQLAPAWVLRIGSTNGTTVADVSEGDDPASFFSELIPAVLIRDDLMSELNSEAIMSQTAVNLGIRFVVMGHPISLSGPGGLQAVSGTLNATLLDSDGATLSAGDGLTPDGARVSSLIRKIASDLKARGRQLRLNDLIILGSAGPVAVLNDSPRVVGRFEAGAEARRIVLAIRSE
;
A
#
# COMPACT_ATOMS: atom_id res chain seq x y z
N MET A 1 10.18 70.88 39.55
CA MET A 1 10.09 70.97 38.06
C MET A 1 10.49 69.63 37.47
N ARG A 2 9.64 69.07 36.61
CA ARG A 2 9.80 67.77 35.91
C ARG A 2 10.37 68.00 34.51
N GLN A 3 10.89 66.91 33.93
CA GLN A 3 11.29 66.66 32.53
C GLN A 3 12.73 67.05 32.15
N LEU A 4 13.47 66.33 31.29
CA LEU A 4 13.07 65.46 30.17
C LEU A 4 14.13 64.38 29.87
N PHE A 5 13.68 63.13 29.69
CA PHE A 5 14.43 62.01 29.11
C PHE A 5 14.61 62.21 27.59
N LYS A 6 15.77 61.83 27.02
CA LYS A 6 15.84 61.39 25.62
C LYS A 6 16.80 60.20 25.45
N ARG A 7 16.24 58.99 25.49
CA ARG A 7 16.96 57.73 25.23
C ARG A 7 16.85 57.40 23.74
N LYS A 8 17.91 57.70 22.98
CA LYS A 8 18.03 57.43 21.53
C LYS A 8 18.56 55.99 21.30
N LYS A 9 17.74 54.96 21.51
CA LYS A 9 18.05 53.56 21.12
C LYS A 9 16.75 52.75 21.05
N SER A 10 16.06 52.73 19.90
CA SER A 10 14.88 51.86 19.73
C SER A 10 14.48 51.59 18.27
N LYS A 11 14.84 52.45 17.30
CA LYS A 11 14.34 52.28 15.91
C LYS A 11 14.96 51.11 15.13
N HIS A 12 16.24 50.77 15.36
CA HIS A 12 16.91 49.71 14.57
C HIS A 12 16.53 48.28 15.02
N ARG A 13 16.21 48.08 16.31
CA ARG A 13 15.80 46.75 16.81
C ARG A 13 14.38 46.37 16.39
N ILE A 14 13.48 47.34 16.24
CA ILE A 14 12.09 47.11 15.83
C ILE A 14 12.01 46.77 14.34
N VAL A 15 12.82 47.41 13.48
CA VAL A 15 12.84 47.12 12.04
C VAL A 15 13.40 45.72 11.75
N VAL A 16 14.46 45.29 12.45
CA VAL A 16 15.02 43.94 12.27
C VAL A 16 14.05 42.84 12.73
N PHE A 17 13.30 43.06 13.82
CA PHE A 17 12.29 42.11 14.29
C PHE A 17 11.06 42.05 13.37
N ALA A 18 10.61 43.18 12.83
CA ALA A 18 9.47 43.22 11.91
C ALA A 18 9.79 42.56 10.55
N VAL A 19 11.00 42.75 10.03
CA VAL A 19 11.46 42.05 8.82
C VAL A 19 11.57 40.55 9.07
N PHE A 20 12.16 40.12 10.20
CA PHE A 20 12.29 38.69 10.53
C PHE A 20 10.93 37.99 10.73
N PHE A 21 9.95 38.64 11.36
CA PHE A 21 8.59 38.10 11.49
C PHE A 21 7.86 38.02 10.15
N LEU A 22 8.07 38.99 9.24
CA LEU A 22 7.48 38.97 7.91
C LEU A 22 8.07 37.86 7.03
N THR A 23 9.40 37.64 7.05
CA THR A 23 10.02 36.54 6.31
C THR A 23 9.62 35.16 6.84
N VAL A 24 9.47 35.01 8.17
CA VAL A 24 9.03 33.74 8.78
C VAL A 24 7.55 33.45 8.47
N MET A 25 6.67 34.46 8.45
CA MET A 25 5.27 34.26 8.02
C MET A 25 5.14 33.95 6.52
N THR A 26 5.92 34.59 5.64
CA THR A 26 5.83 34.28 4.20
C THR A 26 6.35 32.88 3.87
N LEU A 27 7.44 32.44 4.52
CA LEU A 27 7.97 31.08 4.32
C LEU A 27 7.04 29.98 4.82
N THR A 28 6.27 30.25 5.88
CA THR A 28 5.31 29.28 6.42
C THR A 28 4.05 29.16 5.57
N SER A 29 3.57 30.26 4.97
CA SER A 29 2.45 30.23 4.01
C SER A 29 2.80 29.48 2.73
N ALA A 30 3.94 29.78 2.11
CA ALA A 30 4.35 29.14 0.86
C ALA A 30 4.57 27.62 1.01
N ARG A 31 5.08 27.17 2.17
CA ARG A 31 5.26 25.74 2.46
C ARG A 31 3.93 25.00 2.65
N ALA A 32 2.93 25.67 3.23
CA ALA A 32 1.60 25.10 3.39
C ALA A 32 0.89 24.95 2.03
N ASP A 33 1.03 25.94 1.15
CA ASP A 33 0.50 25.88 -0.22
C ASP A 33 1.15 24.75 -1.02
N THR A 34 2.48 24.59 -0.96
CA THR A 34 3.17 23.49 -1.65
C THR A 34 2.72 22.12 -1.18
N ALA A 35 2.58 21.90 0.14
CA ALA A 35 2.15 20.60 0.68
C ALA A 35 0.71 20.25 0.26
N LYS A 36 -0.16 21.25 0.20
CA LYS A 36 -1.52 21.09 -0.29
C LYS A 36 -1.55 20.74 -1.78
N ASP A 37 -0.76 21.43 -2.60
CA ASP A 37 -0.67 21.15 -4.04
C ASP A 37 -0.22 19.70 -4.30
N ARG A 38 0.81 19.23 -3.57
CA ARG A 38 1.31 17.85 -3.72
C ARG A 38 0.30 16.80 -3.29
N PHE A 39 -0.47 17.09 -2.24
CA PHE A 39 -1.59 16.25 -1.85
C PHE A 39 -2.68 16.21 -2.92
N ASP A 40 -3.05 17.38 -3.47
CA ASP A 40 -4.08 17.48 -4.50
C ASP A 40 -3.66 16.75 -5.79
N GLU A 41 -2.39 16.82 -6.19
CA GLU A 41 -1.81 16.01 -7.28
C GLU A 41 -1.93 14.50 -7.02
N ALA A 42 -1.53 14.04 -5.83
CA ALA A 42 -1.61 12.62 -5.47
C ALA A 42 -3.07 12.13 -5.42
N ARG A 43 -3.98 12.96 -4.89
CA ARG A 43 -5.40 12.68 -4.82
C ARG A 43 -6.02 12.61 -6.21
N GLU A 44 -5.75 13.57 -7.08
CA GLU A 44 -6.25 13.54 -8.47
C GLU A 44 -5.77 12.28 -9.18
N ALA A 45 -4.47 11.97 -9.12
CA ALA A 45 -3.94 10.75 -9.75
C ALA A 45 -4.59 9.46 -9.22
N PHE A 46 -4.85 9.39 -7.91
CA PHE A 46 -5.49 8.23 -7.30
C PHE A 46 -6.97 8.12 -7.65
N VAL A 47 -7.75 9.18 -7.45
CA VAL A 47 -9.21 9.19 -7.61
C VAL A 47 -9.59 9.12 -9.09
N GLU A 48 -8.93 9.93 -9.92
CA GLU A 48 -9.20 9.98 -11.37
C GLU A 48 -8.44 8.89 -12.15
N ARG A 49 -7.69 8.03 -11.45
CA ARG A 49 -6.94 6.91 -12.04
C ARG A 49 -6.07 7.34 -13.23
N LYS A 50 -5.40 8.47 -13.05
CA LYS A 50 -4.70 9.20 -14.11
C LYS A 50 -3.20 9.12 -13.89
N LYS A 51 -2.47 8.73 -14.94
CA LYS A 51 -1.00 8.77 -14.94
C LYS A 51 -0.50 10.16 -14.59
N LEU A 52 0.45 10.22 -13.66
CA LEU A 52 1.25 11.40 -13.44
C LEU A 52 2.19 11.59 -14.64
N ILE A 53 2.16 12.79 -15.22
CA ILE A 53 3.01 13.13 -16.36
C ILE A 53 4.49 13.14 -15.94
N SER A 54 4.75 13.59 -14.72
CA SER A 54 6.04 13.55 -14.04
C SER A 54 5.82 13.15 -12.57
N PRO A 55 6.83 12.57 -11.89
CA PRO A 55 6.79 12.38 -10.46
C PRO A 55 6.43 13.67 -9.71
N ILE A 56 5.73 13.53 -8.58
CA ILE A 56 5.45 14.63 -7.66
C ILE A 56 6.79 15.16 -7.16
N SER A 57 7.11 16.40 -7.52
CA SER A 57 8.42 16.99 -7.21
C SER A 57 8.49 17.46 -5.75
N ASP A 58 9.71 17.61 -5.25
CA ASP A 58 10.03 18.24 -3.97
C ASP A 58 9.45 17.54 -2.73
N ILE A 59 9.16 16.24 -2.83
CA ILE A 59 8.76 15.40 -1.69
C ILE A 59 9.85 14.40 -1.32
N ASP A 60 10.10 14.26 -0.02
CA ASP A 60 10.87 13.16 0.54
C ASP A 60 9.95 12.01 0.96
N LEU A 61 10.52 10.88 1.40
CA LEU A 61 9.74 9.71 1.81
C LEU A 61 8.81 10.01 2.99
N LYS A 62 9.24 10.88 3.92
CA LYS A 62 8.42 11.27 5.08
C LYS A 62 7.17 12.02 4.60
N THR A 63 7.36 12.99 3.71
CA THR A 63 6.28 13.78 3.12
C THR A 63 5.35 12.91 2.29
N ALA A 64 5.89 11.97 1.51
CA ALA A 64 5.08 11.02 0.75
C ALA A 64 4.20 10.14 1.64
N ILE A 65 4.71 9.71 2.80
CA ILE A 65 3.93 8.97 3.81
C ILE A 65 2.82 9.84 4.42
N GLU A 66 3.11 11.10 4.74
CA GLU A 66 2.10 12.04 5.24
C GLU A 66 0.99 12.28 4.20
N ILE A 67 1.35 12.43 2.93
CA ILE A 67 0.39 12.55 1.82
C ILE A 67 -0.44 11.26 1.68
N GLN A 68 0.19 10.08 1.77
CA GLN A 68 -0.53 8.79 1.74
C GLN A 68 -1.57 8.72 2.87
N ASP A 69 -1.19 9.08 4.09
CA ASP A 69 -2.10 9.04 5.25
C ASP A 69 -3.29 10.00 5.06
N LEU A 70 -3.04 11.20 4.52
CA LEU A 70 -4.08 12.16 4.16
C LEU A 70 -4.98 11.65 3.01
N LEU A 71 -4.40 11.02 2.00
CA LEU A 71 -5.12 10.44 0.87
C LEU A 71 -6.08 9.36 1.36
N VAL A 72 -5.57 8.41 2.16
CA VAL A 72 -6.35 7.33 2.77
C VAL A 72 -7.51 7.88 3.60
N LEU A 73 -7.26 8.94 4.39
CA LEU A 73 -8.31 9.61 5.15
C LEU A 73 -9.36 10.27 4.24
N ASN A 74 -8.91 10.92 3.16
CA ASN A 74 -9.77 11.63 2.21
C ASN A 74 -10.72 10.69 1.45
N VAL A 75 -10.22 9.51 1.03
CA VAL A 75 -10.99 8.54 0.24
C VAL A 75 -11.78 7.53 1.09
N ALA A 76 -11.64 7.58 2.43
CA ALA A 76 -12.28 6.62 3.34
C ALA A 76 -13.82 6.61 3.25
N ALA A 77 -14.46 7.72 2.86
CA ALA A 77 -15.90 7.77 2.68
C ALA A 77 -16.39 6.86 1.53
N GLU A 78 -15.57 6.69 0.50
CA GLU A 78 -15.87 5.86 -0.67
C GLU A 78 -15.29 4.46 -0.53
N PHE A 79 -14.04 4.36 -0.07
CA PHE A 79 -13.31 3.09 -0.02
C PHE A 79 -13.44 2.35 1.33
N GLY A 80 -14.06 2.98 2.33
CA GLY A 80 -14.24 2.41 3.66
C GLY A 80 -13.00 2.54 4.56
N SER A 81 -13.04 1.85 5.69
CA SER A 81 -11.96 1.88 6.68
C SER A 81 -10.74 1.08 6.23
N THR A 82 -9.61 1.25 6.93
CA THR A 82 -8.44 0.39 6.72
C THR A 82 -8.77 -1.05 7.11
N ALA A 83 -8.56 -1.98 6.16
CA ALA A 83 -8.79 -3.41 6.31
C ALA A 83 -7.50 -4.23 6.23
N GLY A 84 -6.36 -3.61 5.90
CA GLY A 84 -5.12 -4.34 5.77
C GLY A 84 -3.98 -3.54 5.16
N TYR A 85 -2.90 -4.25 4.84
CA TYR A 85 -1.65 -3.69 4.36
C TYR A 85 -1.01 -4.56 3.29
N PHE A 86 -0.33 -3.90 2.35
CA PHE A 86 0.49 -4.53 1.32
C PHE A 86 1.93 -4.07 1.47
N GLN A 87 2.88 -5.00 1.48
CA GLN A 87 4.29 -4.64 1.38
C GLN A 87 4.76 -4.75 -0.07
N GLY A 88 4.91 -3.61 -0.72
CA GLY A 88 5.61 -3.48 -1.98
C GLY A 88 7.13 -3.45 -1.78
N LEU A 89 7.87 -3.70 -2.85
CA LEU A 89 9.31 -3.50 -2.90
C LEU A 89 9.63 -2.53 -4.03
N THR A 90 10.54 -1.59 -3.77
CA THR A 90 11.18 -0.80 -4.82
C THR A 90 12.09 -1.69 -5.69
N PRO A 91 12.52 -1.25 -6.88
CA PRO A 91 13.54 -1.95 -7.66
C PRO A 91 14.85 -2.22 -6.90
N GLY A 92 15.18 -1.39 -5.90
CA GLY A 92 16.32 -1.58 -5.00
C GLY A 92 16.03 -2.42 -3.74
N GLY A 93 14.88 -3.09 -3.68
CA GLY A 93 14.50 -3.97 -2.57
C GLY A 93 14.07 -3.25 -1.28
N LYS A 94 13.99 -1.92 -1.28
CA LYS A 94 13.46 -1.17 -0.12
C LYS A 94 11.95 -1.39 0.01
N PRO A 95 11.43 -1.66 1.22
CA PRO A 95 10.02 -1.89 1.44
C PRO A 95 9.21 -0.59 1.34
N LEU A 96 8.05 -0.67 0.71
CA LEU A 96 7.01 0.35 0.69
C LEU A 96 5.73 -0.23 1.29
N LEU A 97 5.03 0.56 2.10
CA LEU A 97 3.78 0.14 2.73
C LEU A 97 2.60 0.74 1.94
N GLY A 98 1.75 -0.12 1.40
CA GLY A 98 0.44 0.24 0.88
C GLY A 98 -0.65 -0.03 1.92
N VAL A 99 -1.69 0.80 1.93
CA VAL A 99 -2.87 0.66 2.80
C VAL A 99 -4.01 0.06 1.97
N LEU A 100 -4.64 -0.99 2.50
CA LEU A 100 -5.79 -1.63 1.88
C LEU A 100 -7.06 -1.16 2.59
N LEU A 101 -8.06 -0.75 1.82
CA LEU A 101 -9.34 -0.27 2.32
C LEU A 101 -10.45 -1.30 2.06
N GLU A 102 -11.49 -1.32 2.90
CA GLU A 102 -12.57 -2.33 2.88
C GLU A 102 -13.14 -2.58 1.48
N ASN A 103 -13.49 -1.51 0.76
CA ASN A 103 -14.14 -1.61 -0.55
C ASN A 103 -13.15 -1.86 -1.71
N MET A 104 -11.85 -2.02 -1.44
CA MET A 104 -10.90 -2.54 -2.43
C MET A 104 -11.01 -4.06 -2.58
N PHE A 105 -11.55 -4.76 -1.58
CA PHE A 105 -11.68 -6.20 -1.63
C PHE A 105 -12.94 -6.61 -2.38
N THR A 106 -12.79 -7.55 -3.30
CA THR A 106 -13.90 -8.16 -4.02
C THR A 106 -13.68 -9.67 -4.12
N SER A 107 -14.68 -10.41 -4.59
CA SER A 107 -14.62 -11.88 -4.69
C SER A 107 -14.37 -12.34 -6.12
N THR A 108 -13.87 -13.57 -6.25
CA THR A 108 -13.89 -14.29 -7.53
C THR A 108 -15.28 -14.19 -8.20
N GLY A 109 -15.29 -14.00 -9.52
CA GLY A 109 -16.47 -13.66 -10.32
C GLY A 109 -16.68 -12.16 -10.54
N ALA A 110 -15.90 -11.30 -9.88
CA ALA A 110 -16.00 -9.85 -10.04
C ALA A 110 -15.68 -9.38 -11.46
N THR A 111 -16.29 -8.26 -11.84
CA THR A 111 -15.88 -7.45 -12.99
C THR A 111 -15.09 -6.26 -12.48
N VAL A 112 -13.88 -6.10 -12.98
CA VAL A 112 -13.00 -4.96 -12.67
C VAL A 112 -13.00 -4.02 -13.86
N VAL A 113 -13.16 -2.74 -13.58
CA VAL A 113 -13.15 -1.72 -14.63
C VAL A 113 -11.73 -1.18 -14.82
N ALA A 114 -11.20 -1.24 -16.03
CA ALA A 114 -9.92 -0.66 -16.41
C ALA A 114 -10.09 0.84 -16.72
N SER A 115 -9.14 1.65 -16.25
CA SER A 115 -9.10 3.09 -16.57
C SER A 115 -8.63 3.29 -18.01
N ASN A 116 -9.20 4.29 -18.69
CA ASN A 116 -8.68 4.74 -20.00
C ASN A 116 -7.45 5.66 -19.85
N SER A 117 -7.07 6.02 -18.61
CA SER A 117 -6.02 7.00 -18.30
C SER A 117 -4.79 6.41 -17.61
N ALA A 118 -4.80 5.11 -17.30
CA ALA A 118 -3.67 4.39 -16.71
C ALA A 118 -3.75 2.88 -17.05
N ASP A 119 -2.59 2.24 -17.18
CA ASP A 119 -2.54 0.82 -17.53
C ASP A 119 -2.88 -0.03 -16.29
N LEU A 120 -3.71 -1.06 -16.47
CA LEU A 120 -4.06 -1.96 -15.38
C LEU A 120 -2.97 -3.01 -15.19
N GLN A 121 -2.41 -3.06 -13.98
CA GLN A 121 -1.41 -4.02 -13.54
C GLN A 121 -2.03 -5.09 -12.66
N LEU A 122 -1.80 -6.37 -12.99
CA LEU A 122 -2.28 -7.51 -12.23
C LEU A 122 -1.10 -8.33 -11.70
N ALA A 123 -1.20 -8.74 -10.45
CA ALA A 123 -0.21 -9.58 -9.79
C ALA A 123 -0.93 -10.71 -9.05
N PRO A 124 -0.55 -12.00 -9.26
CA PRO A 124 -1.01 -13.04 -8.38
C PRO A 124 -0.43 -12.80 -6.98
N ALA A 125 -1.20 -13.00 -5.92
CA ALA A 125 -0.79 -12.71 -4.56
C ALA A 125 -1.38 -13.70 -3.55
N TRP A 126 -0.79 -13.73 -2.36
CA TRP A 126 -1.31 -14.44 -1.20
C TRP A 126 -1.55 -13.47 -0.07
N VAL A 127 -2.71 -13.59 0.56
CA VAL A 127 -3.16 -12.76 1.67
C VAL A 127 -3.21 -13.62 2.93
N LEU A 128 -2.64 -13.11 4.01
CA LEU A 128 -2.79 -13.69 5.33
C LEU A 128 -3.76 -12.84 6.15
N ARG A 129 -4.72 -13.48 6.81
CA ARG A 129 -5.59 -12.79 7.76
C ARG A 129 -5.00 -12.87 9.16
N ILE A 130 -4.72 -11.73 9.78
CA ILE A 130 -4.30 -11.67 11.18
C ILE A 130 -5.41 -12.28 12.04
N GLY A 131 -5.08 -13.35 12.74
CA GLY A 131 -5.99 -14.10 13.56
C GLY A 131 -5.18 -14.95 14.52
N SER A 132 -5.47 -14.90 15.81
CA SER A 132 -4.74 -15.73 16.75
C SER A 132 -5.31 -17.15 16.72
N THR A 133 -4.49 -18.16 16.45
CA THR A 133 -4.88 -19.56 16.65
C THR A 133 -4.69 -19.99 18.11
N ASN A 134 -3.83 -19.28 18.87
CA ASN A 134 -3.38 -19.66 20.23
C ASN A 134 -3.39 -18.53 21.29
N GLY A 135 -3.97 -17.36 21.01
CA GLY A 135 -4.05 -16.23 21.94
C GLY A 135 -2.87 -15.23 21.90
N THR A 136 -1.81 -15.49 21.13
CA THR A 136 -0.69 -14.55 20.93
C THR A 136 -1.15 -13.31 20.14
N THR A 137 -0.78 -12.12 20.61
CA THR A 137 -1.07 -10.87 19.91
C THR A 137 0.09 -10.45 19.01
N VAL A 138 -0.18 -9.64 17.99
CA VAL A 138 0.85 -9.14 17.06
C VAL A 138 1.95 -8.33 17.78
N ALA A 139 1.67 -7.79 18.97
CA ALA A 139 2.64 -7.06 19.77
C ALA A 139 3.74 -7.94 20.37
N ASP A 140 3.52 -9.27 20.44
CA ASP A 140 4.39 -10.22 21.12
C ASP A 140 5.30 -11.01 20.16
N VAL A 141 5.22 -10.74 18.84
CA VAL A 141 5.91 -11.50 17.79
C VAL A 141 7.43 -11.40 17.93
N SER A 142 8.04 -12.49 18.37
CA SER A 142 9.48 -12.67 18.49
C SER A 142 10.06 -13.35 17.23
N GLU A 143 11.39 -13.32 17.08
CA GLU A 143 12.07 -13.85 15.89
C GLU A 143 11.95 -15.36 15.73
N GLY A 144 11.61 -16.10 16.79
CA GLY A 144 11.42 -17.55 16.79
C GLY A 144 9.97 -18.03 16.73
N ASP A 145 8.98 -17.14 16.67
CA ASP A 145 7.57 -17.55 16.67
C ASP A 145 7.14 -18.09 15.31
N ASP A 146 6.33 -19.15 15.36
CA ASP A 146 5.70 -19.74 14.17
C ASP A 146 4.68 -18.75 13.58
N PRO A 147 4.84 -18.28 12.33
CA PRO A 147 3.94 -17.32 11.71
C PRO A 147 2.49 -17.76 11.71
N ALA A 148 2.22 -19.06 11.56
CA ALA A 148 0.85 -19.56 11.50
C ALA A 148 0.14 -19.55 12.87
N SER A 149 0.85 -19.25 13.96
CA SER A 149 0.21 -18.92 15.23
C SER A 149 -0.52 -17.57 15.21
N PHE A 150 -0.20 -16.68 14.25
CA PHE A 150 -0.73 -15.32 14.13
C PHE A 150 -1.75 -15.13 13.00
N PHE A 151 -1.98 -16.16 12.19
CA PHE A 151 -2.91 -16.08 11.08
C PHE A 151 -3.98 -17.15 11.18
N SER A 152 -5.22 -16.76 10.93
CA SER A 152 -6.35 -17.69 10.87
C SER A 152 -6.55 -18.27 9.47
N GLU A 153 -6.14 -17.55 8.43
CA GLU A 153 -6.42 -17.90 7.04
C GLU A 153 -5.28 -17.51 6.09
N LEU A 154 -5.04 -18.36 5.09
CA LEU A 154 -4.32 -18.05 3.86
C LEU A 154 -5.35 -17.91 2.73
N ILE A 155 -5.32 -16.81 2.00
CA ILE A 155 -6.32 -16.50 0.98
C ILE A 155 -5.60 -16.19 -0.35
N PRO A 156 -5.86 -16.93 -1.43
CA PRO A 156 -5.36 -16.57 -2.75
C PRO A 156 -6.01 -15.26 -3.20
N ALA A 157 -5.24 -14.42 -3.90
CA ALA A 157 -5.75 -13.15 -4.40
C ALA A 157 -5.10 -12.73 -5.72
N VAL A 158 -5.78 -11.85 -6.44
CA VAL A 158 -5.19 -11.05 -7.52
C VAL A 158 -5.13 -9.61 -7.05
N LEU A 159 -3.92 -9.08 -6.87
CA LEU A 159 -3.69 -7.67 -6.58
C LEU A 159 -3.76 -6.88 -7.88
N ILE A 160 -4.59 -5.85 -7.91
CA ILE A 160 -4.81 -5.00 -9.07
C ILE A 160 -4.45 -3.57 -8.71
N ARG A 161 -3.61 -2.97 -9.56
CA ARG A 161 -3.12 -1.61 -9.42
C ARG A 161 -3.25 -0.89 -10.75
N ASP A 162 -3.38 0.43 -10.69
CA ASP A 162 -3.16 1.26 -11.87
C ASP A 162 -1.67 1.66 -11.92
N ASP A 163 -1.07 1.57 -13.11
CA ASP A 163 0.26 2.14 -13.33
C ASP A 163 0.14 3.65 -13.50
N LEU A 164 0.34 4.37 -12.41
CA LEU A 164 0.19 5.82 -12.36
C LEU A 164 1.49 6.58 -12.68
N MET A 165 2.59 5.89 -12.99
CA MET A 165 3.88 6.54 -13.21
C MET A 165 4.31 6.41 -14.67
N SER A 166 4.81 7.51 -15.25
CA SER A 166 5.44 7.51 -16.58
C SER A 166 6.92 7.09 -16.54
N GLU A 167 7.59 7.25 -15.40
CA GLU A 167 9.02 7.02 -15.23
C GLU A 167 9.35 6.22 -13.95
N LEU A 168 10.47 5.50 -13.97
CA LEU A 168 10.98 4.72 -12.83
C LEU A 168 12.29 5.34 -12.30
N ASN A 169 12.17 6.47 -11.62
CA ASN A 169 13.28 7.14 -10.94
C ASN A 169 13.05 7.22 -9.41
N SER A 170 13.97 7.83 -8.66
CA SER A 170 13.84 7.92 -7.19
C SER A 170 12.63 8.75 -6.73
N GLU A 171 12.26 9.78 -7.48
CA GLU A 171 11.08 10.61 -7.20
C GLU A 171 9.78 9.83 -7.48
N ALA A 172 9.82 8.92 -8.46
CA ALA A 172 8.71 8.01 -8.74
C ALA A 172 8.41 7.08 -7.55
N ILE A 173 9.41 6.66 -6.77
CA ILE A 173 9.20 5.88 -5.54
C ILE A 173 8.42 6.68 -4.49
N MET A 174 8.75 7.97 -4.32
CA MET A 174 8.04 8.85 -3.39
C MET A 174 6.61 9.09 -3.87
N SER A 175 6.45 9.35 -5.17
CA SER A 175 5.16 9.53 -5.81
C SER A 175 4.27 8.29 -5.67
N GLN A 176 4.82 7.09 -5.91
CA GLN A 176 4.14 5.82 -5.70
C GLN A 176 3.64 5.70 -4.25
N THR A 177 4.47 6.04 -3.26
CA THR A 177 4.05 6.00 -1.85
C THR A 177 2.89 6.97 -1.59
N ALA A 178 3.00 8.20 -2.09
CA ALA A 178 1.97 9.24 -1.94
C ALA A 178 0.62 8.83 -2.54
N VAL A 179 0.62 8.17 -3.69
CA VAL A 179 -0.60 7.67 -4.37
C VAL A 179 -1.01 6.25 -3.91
N ASN A 180 -0.59 5.85 -2.70
CA ASN A 180 -0.90 4.54 -2.12
C ASN A 180 -0.59 3.35 -3.06
N LEU A 181 0.55 3.44 -3.74
CA LEU A 181 1.10 2.46 -4.69
C LEU A 181 0.17 2.14 -5.87
N GLY A 182 -0.82 3.00 -6.16
CA GLY A 182 -1.80 2.79 -7.21
C GLY A 182 -2.75 1.61 -6.95
N ILE A 183 -2.86 1.12 -5.71
CA ILE A 183 -3.71 -0.03 -5.37
C ILE A 183 -5.18 0.31 -5.63
N ARG A 184 -5.90 -0.60 -6.29
CA ARG A 184 -7.31 -0.45 -6.64
C ARG A 184 -8.17 -1.56 -6.08
N PHE A 185 -7.82 -2.80 -6.42
CA PHE A 185 -8.65 -3.94 -6.08
C PHE A 185 -7.80 -5.12 -5.63
N VAL A 186 -8.40 -5.93 -4.77
CA VAL A 186 -7.89 -7.24 -4.38
C VAL A 186 -9.02 -8.24 -4.61
N VAL A 187 -8.90 -9.03 -5.67
CA VAL A 187 -9.89 -10.09 -5.97
C VAL A 187 -9.52 -11.31 -5.17
N MET A 188 -10.30 -11.61 -4.14
CA MET A 188 -10.08 -12.70 -3.20
C MET A 188 -10.69 -14.01 -3.71
N GLY A 189 -9.94 -15.10 -3.57
CA GLY A 189 -10.47 -16.45 -3.71
C GLY A 189 -10.98 -17.01 -2.39
N HIS A 190 -11.30 -18.31 -2.38
CA HIS A 190 -11.80 -18.97 -1.17
C HIS A 190 -10.67 -19.17 -0.15
N PRO A 191 -10.87 -18.78 1.12
CA PRO A 191 -9.88 -18.96 2.18
C PRO A 191 -9.47 -20.42 2.41
N ILE A 192 -8.23 -20.61 2.86
CA ILE A 192 -7.69 -21.85 3.41
C ILE A 192 -7.49 -21.58 4.91
N SER A 193 -8.17 -22.36 5.76
CA SER A 193 -8.05 -22.21 7.21
C SER A 193 -6.70 -22.72 7.72
N LEU A 194 -6.05 -21.95 8.58
CA LEU A 194 -4.76 -22.29 9.19
C LEU A 194 -4.90 -22.83 10.63
N SER A 195 -6.10 -22.79 11.21
CA SER A 195 -6.38 -23.20 12.59
C SER A 195 -6.58 -24.71 12.81
N GLY A 196 -6.58 -25.52 11.74
CA GLY A 196 -6.74 -26.98 11.84
C GLY A 196 -5.41 -27.74 12.01
N PRO A 197 -5.44 -29.02 12.44
CA PRO A 197 -4.27 -29.89 12.37
C PRO A 197 -3.75 -29.94 10.93
N GLY A 198 -2.51 -29.49 10.70
CA GLY A 198 -1.94 -29.39 9.34
C GLY A 198 -2.20 -28.08 8.60
N GLY A 199 -2.79 -27.06 9.25
CA GLY A 199 -2.94 -25.72 8.66
C GLY A 199 -1.60 -25.12 8.21
N LEU A 200 -0.55 -25.32 9.02
CA LEU A 200 0.84 -25.05 8.66
C LEU A 200 1.36 -25.94 7.53
N GLN A 201 0.94 -27.19 7.46
CA GLN A 201 1.38 -28.11 6.41
C GLN A 201 0.87 -27.65 5.03
N ALA A 202 -0.33 -27.04 4.98
CA ALA A 202 -0.90 -26.43 3.78
C ALA A 202 -0.12 -25.19 3.29
N VAL A 203 0.56 -24.44 4.19
CA VAL A 203 1.44 -23.31 3.84
C VAL A 203 2.93 -23.65 3.81
N SER A 204 3.34 -24.81 4.34
CA SER A 204 4.74 -25.24 4.38
C SER A 204 5.27 -25.75 3.03
N GLY A 205 4.38 -25.95 2.06
CA GLY A 205 4.74 -26.23 0.67
C GLY A 205 4.99 -24.96 -0.14
N THR A 206 5.56 -25.15 -1.32
CA THR A 206 5.70 -24.09 -2.35
C THR A 206 4.32 -23.52 -2.67
N LEU A 207 4.10 -22.22 -2.43
CA LEU A 207 2.89 -21.54 -2.90
C LEU A 207 3.08 -21.10 -4.35
N ASN A 208 2.35 -21.73 -5.26
CA ASN A 208 2.40 -21.41 -6.68
C ASN A 208 1.18 -20.58 -7.07
N ALA A 209 1.39 -19.67 -8.02
CA ALA A 209 0.30 -18.91 -8.59
C ALA A 209 0.53 -18.61 -10.08
N THR A 210 -0.53 -18.74 -10.87
CA THR A 210 -0.50 -18.44 -12.30
C THR A 210 -1.76 -17.66 -12.68
N LEU A 211 -1.59 -16.57 -13.40
CA LEU A 211 -2.64 -15.83 -14.10
C LEU A 211 -2.63 -16.21 -15.57
N LEU A 212 -3.80 -16.55 -16.09
CA LEU A 212 -4.04 -16.92 -17.47
C LEU A 212 -5.05 -15.96 -18.10
N ASP A 213 -4.93 -15.71 -19.40
CA ASP A 213 -5.92 -14.98 -20.18
C ASP A 213 -7.14 -15.86 -20.59
N SER A 214 -7.99 -15.35 -21.48
CA SER A 214 -9.16 -16.06 -21.98
C SER A 214 -8.82 -17.31 -22.80
N ASP A 215 -7.67 -17.31 -23.47
CA ASP A 215 -7.21 -18.38 -24.36
C ASP A 215 -6.37 -19.42 -23.59
N GLY A 216 -6.11 -19.16 -22.31
CA GLY A 216 -5.32 -20.01 -21.43
C GLY A 216 -3.82 -19.75 -21.54
N ALA A 217 -3.39 -18.67 -22.21
CA ALA A 217 -2.00 -18.26 -22.24
C ALA A 217 -1.61 -17.62 -20.90
N THR A 218 -0.36 -17.86 -20.49
CA THR A 218 0.16 -17.35 -19.23
C THR A 218 0.43 -15.86 -19.30
N LEU A 219 -0.29 -15.09 -18.48
CA LEU A 219 -0.06 -13.65 -18.27
C LEU A 219 1.03 -13.41 -17.23
N SER A 220 1.00 -14.19 -16.14
CA SER A 220 1.99 -14.15 -15.07
C SER A 220 2.03 -15.50 -14.40
N ALA A 221 3.23 -15.98 -14.09
CA ALA A 221 3.42 -17.16 -13.27
C ALA A 221 4.52 -16.86 -12.26
N GLY A 222 4.33 -17.29 -11.03
CA GLY A 222 5.41 -17.31 -10.09
C GLY A 222 5.39 -18.55 -9.24
N ASP A 223 6.60 -19.07 -9.09
CA ASP A 223 6.89 -20.30 -8.39
C ASP A 223 7.42 -19.92 -7.00
N GLY A 224 6.88 -20.57 -5.96
CA GLY A 224 7.57 -20.62 -4.68
C GLY A 224 7.67 -19.33 -3.92
N LEU A 225 6.53 -18.71 -3.66
CA LEU A 225 6.43 -18.01 -2.37
C LEU A 225 6.44 -19.11 -1.30
N THR A 226 7.62 -19.49 -0.83
CA THR A 226 7.75 -20.26 0.40
C THR A 226 7.57 -19.24 1.53
N PRO A 227 6.46 -19.25 2.27
CA PRO A 227 6.38 -18.47 3.49
C PRO A 227 7.33 -19.11 4.50
N ASP A 228 8.63 -18.87 4.33
CA ASP A 228 9.60 -19.09 5.38
C ASP A 228 9.12 -18.24 6.56
N GLY A 229 8.95 -18.91 7.69
CA GLY A 229 8.39 -18.25 8.84
C GLY A 229 9.24 -17.07 9.32
N ALA A 230 10.55 -17.14 9.16
CA ALA A 230 11.42 -16.01 9.49
C ALA A 230 11.11 -14.78 8.60
N ARG A 231 10.88 -14.99 7.30
CA ARG A 231 10.52 -13.91 6.35
C ARG A 231 9.16 -13.31 6.66
N VAL A 232 8.15 -14.14 6.92
CA VAL A 232 6.80 -13.67 7.25
C VAL A 232 6.79 -12.92 8.59
N SER A 233 7.44 -13.47 9.62
CA SER A 233 7.55 -12.80 10.93
C SER A 233 8.32 -11.48 10.83
N SER A 234 9.39 -11.42 10.03
CA SER A 234 10.13 -10.17 9.77
C SER A 234 9.27 -9.12 9.05
N LEU A 235 8.51 -9.55 8.05
CA LEU A 235 7.53 -8.71 7.34
C LEU A 235 6.51 -8.09 8.31
N ILE A 236 5.89 -8.91 9.16
CA ILE A 236 4.90 -8.43 10.13
C ILE A 236 5.51 -7.46 11.14
N ARG A 237 6.69 -7.77 11.68
CA ARG A 237 7.40 -6.85 12.59
C ARG A 237 7.70 -5.52 11.93
N LYS A 238 8.07 -5.54 10.64
CA LYS A 238 8.32 -4.32 9.87
C LYS A 238 7.05 -3.48 9.73
N ILE A 239 5.93 -4.08 9.31
CA ILE A 239 4.64 -3.40 9.20
C ILE A 239 4.21 -2.85 10.57
N ALA A 240 4.28 -3.66 11.63
CA ALA A 240 3.92 -3.23 12.99
C ALA A 240 4.76 -2.03 13.45
N SER A 241 6.07 -2.05 13.19
CA SER A 241 6.98 -0.94 13.52
C SER A 241 6.64 0.33 12.73
N ASP A 242 6.40 0.19 11.42
CA ASP A 242 6.06 1.32 10.55
C ASP A 242 4.70 1.93 10.95
N LEU A 243 3.72 1.12 11.36
CA LEU A 243 2.45 1.61 11.89
C LEU A 243 2.60 2.29 13.25
N LYS A 244 3.40 1.72 14.16
CA LYS A 244 3.67 2.32 15.47
C LYS A 244 4.31 3.70 15.34
N ALA A 245 5.23 3.87 14.39
CA ALA A 245 5.83 5.17 14.08
C ALA A 245 4.80 6.21 13.61
N ARG A 246 3.66 5.76 13.05
CA ARG A 246 2.51 6.59 12.65
C ARG A 246 1.40 6.65 13.70
N GLY A 247 1.63 6.16 14.92
CA GLY A 247 0.61 6.11 15.98
C GLY A 247 -0.54 5.12 15.72
N ARG A 248 -0.30 4.11 14.88
CA ARG A 248 -1.25 3.05 14.53
C ARG A 248 -0.74 1.69 15.00
N GLN A 249 -1.61 0.68 14.94
CA GLN A 249 -1.27 -0.71 15.27
C GLN A 249 -2.01 -1.67 14.34
N LEU A 250 -1.40 -2.84 14.11
CA LEU A 250 -2.08 -3.97 13.48
C LEU A 250 -3.24 -4.45 14.38
N ARG A 251 -4.34 -4.85 13.74
CA ARG A 251 -5.58 -5.26 14.39
C ARG A 251 -5.90 -6.72 14.06
N LEU A 252 -6.73 -7.32 14.89
CA LEU A 252 -7.35 -8.59 14.56
C LEU A 252 -8.14 -8.45 13.25
N ASN A 253 -8.03 -9.46 12.40
CA ASN A 253 -8.64 -9.56 11.06
C ASN A 253 -8.03 -8.67 9.97
N ASP A 254 -6.99 -7.88 10.26
CA ASP A 254 -6.25 -7.17 9.22
C ASP A 254 -5.73 -8.17 8.17
N LEU A 255 -5.82 -7.76 6.90
CA LEU A 255 -5.38 -8.54 5.75
C LEU A 255 -3.98 -8.11 5.32
N ILE A 256 -3.02 -9.03 5.29
CA ILE A 256 -1.64 -8.75 4.91
C ILE A 256 -1.32 -9.44 3.60
N ILE A 257 -1.02 -8.65 2.56
CA ILE A 257 -0.53 -9.18 1.29
C ILE A 257 0.99 -9.33 1.38
N LEU A 258 1.47 -10.57 1.24
CA LEU A 258 2.90 -10.94 1.42
C LEU A 258 3.84 -10.39 0.33
N GLY A 259 3.28 -9.84 -0.73
CA GLY A 259 3.95 -9.48 -1.97
C GLY A 259 3.30 -10.16 -3.16
N SER A 260 3.77 -9.82 -4.36
CA SER A 260 3.37 -10.55 -5.56
C SER A 260 4.00 -11.95 -5.56
N ALA A 261 3.20 -12.96 -5.83
CA ALA A 261 3.64 -14.34 -6.01
C ALA A 261 4.33 -14.55 -7.36
N GLY A 262 4.24 -13.61 -8.31
CA GLY A 262 4.87 -13.64 -9.63
C GLY A 262 5.16 -12.24 -10.20
N PRO A 263 5.64 -12.10 -11.45
CA PRO A 263 5.81 -10.79 -12.07
C PRO A 263 4.45 -10.10 -12.29
N VAL A 264 4.47 -8.77 -12.38
CA VAL A 264 3.28 -7.99 -12.74
C VAL A 264 2.96 -8.22 -14.22
N ALA A 265 1.71 -8.56 -14.52
CA ALA A 265 1.17 -8.57 -15.88
C ALA A 265 0.51 -7.21 -16.17
N VAL A 266 0.89 -6.58 -17.28
CA VAL A 266 0.16 -5.43 -17.82
C VAL A 266 -0.86 -5.97 -18.81
N LEU A 267 -2.12 -5.62 -18.59
CA LEU A 267 -3.23 -6.21 -19.34
C LEU A 267 -3.65 -5.28 -20.47
N ASN A 268 -3.43 -5.72 -21.70
CA ASN A 268 -3.68 -4.87 -22.86
C ASN A 268 -5.11 -5.01 -23.39
N ASP A 269 -5.72 -6.21 -23.42
CA ASP A 269 -7.09 -6.39 -23.96
C ASP A 269 -7.82 -7.68 -23.51
N SER A 270 -7.36 -8.39 -22.46
CA SER A 270 -8.03 -9.65 -22.08
C SER A 270 -9.34 -9.39 -21.32
N PRO A 271 -10.52 -9.79 -21.84
CA PRO A 271 -11.80 -9.57 -21.16
C PRO A 271 -11.94 -10.44 -19.91
N ARG A 272 -11.06 -11.44 -19.73
CA ARG A 272 -11.14 -12.41 -18.65
C ARG A 272 -9.76 -12.84 -18.18
N VAL A 273 -9.59 -12.94 -16.86
CA VAL A 273 -8.40 -13.49 -16.24
C VAL A 273 -8.79 -14.65 -15.34
N VAL A 274 -8.01 -15.73 -15.41
CA VAL A 274 -8.15 -16.90 -14.54
C VAL A 274 -6.87 -17.07 -13.73
N GLY A 275 -6.99 -16.93 -12.41
CA GLY A 275 -5.93 -17.25 -11.47
C GLY A 275 -6.03 -18.71 -11.02
N ARG A 276 -4.92 -19.44 -11.05
CA ARG A 276 -4.73 -20.77 -10.45
C ARG A 276 -3.74 -20.63 -9.31
N PHE A 277 -4.11 -21.13 -8.13
CA PHE A 277 -3.33 -21.00 -6.91
C PHE A 277 -3.22 -22.36 -6.25
N GLU A 278 -2.01 -22.76 -5.90
CA GLU A 278 -1.71 -24.08 -5.33
C GLU A 278 -0.91 -23.90 -4.05
N ALA A 279 -1.39 -24.50 -2.97
CA ALA A 279 -0.79 -24.49 -1.64
C ALA A 279 -0.75 -25.93 -1.11
N GLY A 280 0.33 -26.65 -1.42
CA GLY A 280 0.40 -28.09 -1.16
C GLY A 280 -0.67 -28.87 -1.94
N ALA A 281 -1.57 -29.56 -1.24
CA ALA A 281 -2.69 -30.28 -1.85
C ALA A 281 -3.92 -29.39 -2.12
N GLU A 282 -3.94 -28.17 -1.59
CA GLU A 282 -5.05 -27.24 -1.78
C GLU A 282 -4.90 -26.49 -3.09
N ALA A 283 -5.88 -26.62 -3.98
CA ALA A 283 -5.97 -25.82 -5.19
C ALA A 283 -7.14 -24.85 -5.09
N ARG A 284 -6.93 -23.61 -5.56
CA ARG A 284 -7.94 -22.57 -5.61
C ARG A 284 -7.91 -21.89 -6.97
N ARG A 285 -9.10 -21.42 -7.37
CA ARG A 285 -9.30 -20.73 -8.63
C ARG A 285 -9.93 -19.37 -8.39
N ILE A 286 -9.39 -18.35 -9.04
CA ILE A 286 -9.97 -17.02 -9.13
C ILE A 286 -10.34 -16.77 -10.59
N VAL A 287 -11.50 -16.16 -10.79
CA VAL A 287 -11.94 -15.69 -12.10
C VAL A 287 -12.30 -14.22 -11.93
N LEU A 288 -11.89 -13.38 -12.88
CA LEU A 288 -12.40 -12.03 -12.97
C LEU A 288 -12.58 -11.65 -14.45
N ALA A 289 -13.51 -10.73 -14.69
CA ALA A 289 -13.67 -10.09 -15.97
C ALA A 289 -13.04 -8.69 -15.93
N ILE A 290 -12.47 -8.25 -17.05
CA ILE A 290 -11.99 -6.88 -17.22
C ILE A 290 -12.93 -6.19 -18.20
N ARG A 291 -13.40 -4.99 -17.83
CA ARG A 291 -14.21 -4.13 -18.68
C ARG A 291 -13.53 -2.79 -18.81
N SER A 292 -13.51 -2.20 -19.99
CA SER A 292 -13.07 -0.80 -20.14
C SER A 292 -14.09 0.17 -19.52
N GLU A 293 -13.62 1.32 -19.06
CA GLU A 293 -14.45 2.48 -18.66
C GLU A 293 -15.24 3.07 -19.82
#